data_AF-A0A0J9Y026-F1
#
_entry.id   AF-A0A0J9Y026-F1
#
_cell.length_a   1.000
_cell.length_b   1.000
_cell.length_c   1.000
_cell.angle_alpha   90.00
_cell.angle_beta   90.00
_cell.angle_gamma   90.00
#
_symmetry.space_group_name_H-M   'P 1'
#
loop_
_entity.id
_entity.type
_entity.pdbx_description
1 polymer ?
#
loop_
_entity_poly.entity_id
_entity_poly.type
_entity_poly.pdbx_seq_one_letter_code
_entity_poly.pdbx_strand_id
1 'polypeptide(L)'
;VELLREIAKRPLEWFKNMKDVPDAIAKIYYKDISRRWQQSEIRIKETEELLSNVKYEDRSLEEDRLEILGELLDKATQSFEIFEEHENRKVPYGHRVVLEARLLIVFNNAINLIYKIINEFDKLKGDQVGVNDERDQLRYEIRYCDAVYTEVHERFLKSYLEMEW
;
A
#
# COMPACT_ATOMS: atom_id res chain seq x y z
N VAL A 1 -16.25 -22.03 -2.24
CA VAL A 1 -14.97 -22.71 -1.91
C VAL A 1 -14.04 -22.79 -3.12
N GLU A 2 -14.57 -22.90 -4.34
CA GLU A 2 -13.78 -22.77 -5.59
C GLU A 2 -13.71 -21.33 -6.12
N LEU A 3 -14.85 -20.63 -6.20
CA LEU A 3 -14.92 -19.23 -6.63
C LEU A 3 -13.97 -18.29 -5.86
N LEU A 4 -13.88 -18.43 -4.54
CA LEU A 4 -12.94 -17.62 -3.73
C LEU A 4 -11.47 -17.89 -4.07
N ARG A 5 -11.13 -19.13 -4.46
CA ARG A 5 -9.77 -19.47 -4.91
C ARG A 5 -9.46 -18.86 -6.28
N GLU A 6 -10.45 -18.75 -7.16
CA GLU A 6 -10.29 -18.07 -8.44
C GLU A 6 -10.14 -16.55 -8.27
N ILE A 7 -10.96 -15.95 -7.38
CA ILE A 7 -10.86 -14.53 -7.04
C ILE A 7 -9.47 -14.21 -6.45
N ALA A 8 -8.96 -15.05 -5.55
CA ALA A 8 -7.65 -14.85 -4.93
C ALA A 8 -6.47 -14.83 -5.94
N LYS A 9 -6.64 -15.44 -7.12
CA LYS A 9 -5.65 -15.41 -8.21
C LYS A 9 -5.70 -14.12 -9.04
N ARG A 10 -6.76 -13.31 -8.90
CA ARG A 10 -6.90 -12.07 -9.67
C ARG A 10 -5.95 -11.00 -9.11
N PRO A 11 -5.26 -10.24 -10.00
CA PRO A 11 -4.49 -9.09 -9.57
C PRO A 11 -5.42 -7.99 -9.03
N LEU A 12 -4.90 -7.09 -8.20
CA LEU A 12 -5.74 -6.06 -7.55
C LEU A 12 -6.37 -5.09 -8.57
N GLU A 13 -5.69 -4.87 -9.70
CA GLU A 13 -6.14 -4.04 -10.81
C GLU A 13 -7.41 -4.59 -11.47
N TRP A 14 -7.68 -5.89 -11.32
CA TRP A 14 -8.88 -6.52 -11.85
C TRP A 14 -10.16 -5.98 -11.19
N PHE A 15 -10.06 -5.53 -9.93
CA PHE A 15 -11.22 -5.06 -9.15
C PHE A 15 -11.64 -3.62 -9.49
N LYS A 16 -10.90 -2.90 -10.35
CA LYS A 16 -11.12 -1.47 -10.63
C LYS A 16 -12.51 -1.11 -11.17
N ASN A 17 -13.21 -2.07 -11.80
CA ASN A 17 -14.52 -1.87 -12.41
C ASN A 17 -15.66 -2.44 -11.57
N MET A 18 -15.43 -2.73 -10.27
CA MET A 18 -16.43 -3.34 -9.40
C MET A 18 -17.37 -2.35 -8.73
N LYS A 19 -17.21 -1.05 -8.98
CA LYS A 19 -17.97 0.03 -8.33
C LYS A 19 -19.47 -0.19 -8.45
N ASP A 20 -19.97 -0.45 -9.66
CA ASP A 20 -21.40 -0.55 -9.96
C ASP A 20 -21.95 -1.99 -9.85
N VAL A 21 -21.16 -2.92 -9.30
CA VAL A 21 -21.60 -4.30 -9.10
C VAL A 21 -22.58 -4.36 -7.93
N PRO A 22 -23.72 -5.05 -8.05
CA PRO A 22 -24.68 -5.18 -6.96
C PRO A 22 -24.04 -5.69 -5.67
N ASP A 23 -24.41 -5.09 -4.53
CA ASP A 23 -23.82 -5.39 -3.21
C ASP A 23 -23.84 -6.87 -2.83
N ALA A 24 -24.91 -7.59 -3.19
CA ALA A 24 -25.03 -9.03 -2.94
C ALA A 24 -23.89 -9.83 -3.62
N ILE A 25 -23.43 -9.37 -4.78
CA ILE A 25 -22.33 -9.97 -5.54
C ILE A 25 -21.00 -9.41 -5.03
N ALA A 26 -20.87 -8.09 -4.89
CA ALA A 26 -19.63 -7.43 -4.48
C ALA A 26 -19.14 -7.91 -3.10
N LYS A 27 -20.05 -8.23 -2.18
CA LYS A 27 -19.74 -8.82 -0.87
C LYS A 27 -18.95 -10.14 -0.95
N ILE A 28 -19.06 -10.89 -2.04
CA ILE A 28 -18.27 -12.11 -2.26
C ILE A 28 -16.80 -11.75 -2.52
N TYR A 29 -16.55 -10.73 -3.34
CA TYR A 29 -15.21 -10.25 -3.68
C TYR A 29 -14.57 -9.51 -2.51
N TYR A 30 -15.36 -8.78 -1.74
CA TYR A 30 -14.89 -8.12 -0.52
C TYR A 30 -14.24 -9.08 0.47
N LYS A 31 -14.69 -10.35 0.55
CA LYS A 31 -14.04 -11.36 1.39
C LYS A 31 -12.58 -11.60 1.01
N ASP A 32 -12.23 -11.53 -0.28
CA ASP A 32 -10.84 -11.65 -0.71
C ASP A 32 -10.03 -10.38 -0.39
N ILE A 33 -10.65 -9.20 -0.50
CA ILE A 33 -10.03 -7.94 -0.08
C ILE A 33 -9.70 -7.96 1.42
N SER A 34 -10.64 -8.34 2.29
CA SER A 34 -10.39 -8.47 3.73
C SER A 34 -9.29 -9.48 4.04
N ARG A 35 -9.22 -10.61 3.31
CA ARG A 35 -8.13 -11.58 3.43
C ARG A 35 -6.77 -10.97 3.07
N ARG A 36 -6.71 -10.11 2.06
CA ARG A 36 -5.47 -9.44 1.65
C ARG A 36 -5.01 -8.42 2.69
N TRP A 37 -5.92 -7.68 3.32
CA TRP A 37 -5.58 -6.81 4.46
C TRP A 37 -4.89 -7.57 5.60
N GLN A 38 -5.48 -8.70 6.02
CA GLN A 38 -4.88 -9.56 7.06
C GLN A 38 -3.47 -10.06 6.67
N GLN A 39 -3.24 -10.35 5.38
CA GLN A 39 -1.91 -10.71 4.91
C GLN A 39 -0.94 -9.53 4.92
N SER A 40 -1.43 -8.34 4.58
CA SER A 40 -0.63 -7.11 4.60
C SER A 40 -0.17 -6.72 6.01
N GLU A 41 -0.95 -6.97 7.06
CA GLU A 41 -0.53 -6.72 8.45
C GLU A 41 0.73 -7.50 8.82
N ILE A 42 0.84 -8.75 8.34
CA ILE A 42 2.02 -9.59 8.56
C ILE A 42 3.23 -8.96 7.86
N ARG A 43 3.04 -8.47 6.63
CA ARG A 43 4.10 -7.85 5.84
C ARG A 43 4.65 -6.56 6.46
N ILE A 44 3.84 -5.79 7.18
CA ILE A 44 4.33 -4.61 7.93
C ILE A 44 5.39 -5.05 8.93
N LYS A 45 5.04 -6.02 9.80
CA LYS A 45 5.95 -6.50 10.85
C LYS A 45 7.23 -7.09 10.28
N GLU A 46 7.12 -7.86 9.21
CA GLU A 46 8.29 -8.40 8.50
C GLU A 46 9.16 -7.29 7.91
N THR A 47 8.57 -6.18 7.46
CA THR A 47 9.30 -5.04 6.90
C THR A 47 9.96 -4.19 8.00
N GLU A 48 9.28 -3.99 9.13
CA GLU A 48 9.87 -3.33 10.32
C GLU A 48 11.11 -4.11 10.82
N GLU A 49 10.98 -5.43 10.95
CA GLU A 49 12.09 -6.31 11.32
C GLU A 49 13.22 -6.24 10.28
N LEU A 50 12.89 -6.25 8.99
CA LEU A 50 13.87 -6.13 7.92
C LEU A 50 14.69 -4.83 8.03
N LEU A 51 14.02 -3.68 8.19
CA LEU A 51 14.68 -2.37 8.27
C LEU A 51 15.56 -2.25 9.54
N SER A 52 15.07 -2.70 10.69
CA SER A 52 15.80 -2.65 11.96
C SER A 52 17.09 -3.49 11.99
N ASN A 53 17.21 -4.49 11.10
CA ASN A 53 18.37 -5.36 11.01
C ASN A 53 19.50 -4.80 10.13
N VAL A 54 19.23 -3.75 9.34
CA VAL A 54 20.23 -3.11 8.48
C VAL A 54 21.31 -2.45 9.33
N LYS A 55 22.57 -2.65 8.95
CA LYS A 55 23.73 -2.06 9.64
C LYS A 55 24.29 -0.92 8.80
N TYR A 56 24.54 0.20 9.44
CA TYR A 56 25.08 1.40 8.82
C TYR A 56 26.04 2.10 9.80
N GLU A 57 26.89 2.98 9.26
CA GLU A 57 27.77 3.83 10.04
C GLU A 57 27.04 5.12 10.45
N ASP A 58 27.35 5.68 11.62
CA ASP A 58 26.73 6.92 12.10
C ASP A 58 27.04 8.09 11.14
N ARG A 59 26.01 8.87 10.77
CA ARG A 59 26.05 9.98 9.80
C ARG A 59 26.46 9.57 8.39
N SER A 60 26.10 8.36 8.00
CA SER A 60 26.38 7.82 6.66
C SER A 60 25.23 8.11 5.68
N LEU A 61 25.49 7.91 4.38
CA LEU A 61 24.44 7.97 3.36
C LEU A 61 23.45 6.82 3.50
N GLU A 62 23.93 5.69 4.01
CA GLU A 62 23.16 4.51 4.34
C GLU A 62 22.14 4.81 5.44
N GLU A 63 22.53 5.58 6.47
CA GLU A 63 21.59 6.03 7.51
C GLU A 63 20.42 6.85 6.91
N ASP A 64 20.73 7.87 6.12
CA ASP A 64 19.71 8.73 5.47
C ASP A 64 18.82 7.95 4.49
N ARG A 65 19.38 6.99 3.75
CA ARG A 65 18.57 6.08 2.91
C ARG A 65 17.61 5.24 3.74
N LEU A 66 18.07 4.70 4.86
CA LEU A 66 17.24 3.88 5.74
C LEU A 66 16.14 4.72 6.40
N GLU A 67 16.41 5.97 6.75
CA GLU A 67 15.42 6.92 7.25
C GLU A 67 14.29 7.14 6.23
N ILE A 68 14.62 7.40 4.97
CA ILE A 68 13.62 7.58 3.90
C ILE A 68 12.82 6.29 3.64
N LEU A 69 13.44 5.11 3.77
CA LEU A 69 12.72 3.83 3.69
C LEU A 69 11.75 3.64 4.86
N GLY A 70 12.11 4.11 6.05
CA GLY A 70 11.22 4.20 7.22
C GLY A 70 10.03 5.11 6.93
N GLU A 71 10.26 6.31 6.39
CA GLU A 71 9.17 7.21 5.96
C GLU A 71 8.24 6.55 4.93
N LEU A 72 8.80 5.79 3.97
CA LEU A 72 7.99 5.06 2.99
C LEU A 72 7.16 3.94 3.64
N LEU A 73 7.69 3.27 4.67
CA LEU A 73 6.93 2.28 5.44
C LEU A 73 5.79 2.96 6.22
N ASP A 74 6.05 4.09 6.86
CA ASP A 74 5.01 4.88 7.54
C ASP A 74 3.90 5.27 6.56
N LYS A 75 4.27 5.72 5.35
CA LYS A 75 3.31 5.97 4.28
C LYS A 75 2.57 4.70 3.87
N ALA A 76 3.22 3.55 3.73
CA ALA A 76 2.52 2.31 3.44
C ALA A 76 1.45 2.01 4.52
N THR A 77 1.78 2.20 5.79
CA THR A 77 0.87 1.98 6.94
C THR A 77 -0.34 2.91 6.94
N GLN A 78 -0.24 4.14 6.41
CA GLN A 78 -1.40 5.03 6.25
C GLN A 78 -2.54 4.43 5.41
N SER A 79 -2.25 3.44 4.55
CA SER A 79 -3.30 2.67 3.87
C SER A 79 -4.27 2.01 4.85
N PHE A 80 -3.78 1.53 6.00
CA PHE A 80 -4.59 0.91 7.04
C PHE A 80 -5.41 1.96 7.80
N GLU A 81 -4.81 3.10 8.14
CA GLU A 81 -5.51 4.19 8.82
C GLU A 81 -6.74 4.65 8.03
N ILE A 82 -6.60 4.83 6.71
CA ILE A 82 -7.72 5.18 5.83
C ILE A 82 -8.76 4.06 5.81
N PHE A 83 -8.32 2.81 5.65
CA PHE A 83 -9.23 1.67 5.68
C PHE A 83 -10.05 1.60 6.97
N GLU A 84 -9.41 1.74 8.13
CA GLU A 84 -10.01 1.67 9.46
C GLU A 84 -10.98 2.84 9.69
N GLU A 85 -10.63 4.06 9.28
CA GLU A 85 -11.50 5.23 9.40
C GLU A 85 -12.85 5.03 8.68
N HIS A 86 -12.82 4.34 7.54
CA HIS A 86 -14.01 4.09 6.74
C HIS A 86 -14.66 2.74 7.03
N GLU A 87 -14.11 1.87 7.89
CA GLU A 87 -14.61 0.51 8.14
C GLU A 87 -16.08 0.51 8.57
N ASN A 88 -16.45 1.40 9.49
CA ASN A 88 -17.79 1.47 10.06
C ASN A 88 -18.78 2.34 9.24
N ARG A 89 -18.32 2.94 8.14
CA ARG A 89 -19.17 3.78 7.29
C ARG A 89 -20.02 2.92 6.37
N LYS A 90 -21.26 3.37 6.10
CA LYS A 90 -22.17 2.69 5.18
C LYS A 90 -21.79 3.02 3.73
N VAL A 91 -20.77 2.33 3.24
CA VAL A 91 -20.25 2.45 1.86
C VAL A 91 -20.63 1.17 1.09
N PRO A 92 -21.16 1.27 -0.15
CA PRO A 92 -21.47 0.10 -0.97
C PRO A 92 -20.28 -0.84 -1.13
N TYR A 93 -20.51 -2.15 -1.15
CA TYR A 93 -19.42 -3.13 -1.24
C TYR A 93 -18.65 -3.01 -2.56
N GLY A 94 -19.33 -2.67 -3.66
CA GLY A 94 -18.66 -2.43 -4.94
C GLY A 94 -17.63 -1.30 -4.85
N HIS A 95 -17.99 -0.21 -4.16
CA HIS A 95 -17.11 0.92 -3.92
C HIS A 95 -15.94 0.53 -3.01
N ARG A 96 -16.22 -0.17 -1.90
CA ARG A 96 -15.18 -0.68 -0.99
C ARG A 96 -14.16 -1.53 -1.73
N VAL A 97 -14.62 -2.48 -2.55
CA VAL A 97 -13.74 -3.35 -3.32
C VAL A 97 -12.79 -2.54 -4.22
N VAL A 98 -13.29 -1.52 -4.90
CA VAL A 98 -12.44 -0.66 -5.76
C VAL A 98 -11.44 0.15 -4.94
N LEU A 99 -11.92 0.81 -3.88
CA LEU A 99 -11.13 1.75 -3.08
C LEU A 99 -10.07 1.04 -2.24
N GLU A 100 -10.44 -0.05 -1.57
CA GLU A 100 -9.51 -0.83 -0.75
C GLU A 100 -8.52 -1.62 -1.62
N ALA A 101 -8.94 -2.11 -2.80
CA ALA A 101 -7.97 -2.67 -3.75
C ALA A 101 -6.92 -1.63 -4.17
N ARG A 102 -7.31 -0.36 -4.32
CA ARG A 102 -6.38 0.72 -4.65
C ARG A 102 -5.42 1.05 -3.52
N LEU A 103 -5.89 1.06 -2.27
CA LEU A 103 -5.01 1.18 -1.10
C LEU A 103 -4.01 0.02 -1.04
N LEU A 104 -4.50 -1.21 -1.21
CA LEU A 104 -3.65 -2.41 -1.23
C LEU A 104 -2.61 -2.38 -2.37
N ILE A 105 -2.90 -1.80 -3.54
CA ILE A 105 -1.92 -1.63 -4.61
C ILE A 105 -0.78 -0.71 -4.16
N VAL A 106 -1.12 0.47 -3.60
CA VAL A 106 -0.11 1.43 -3.13
C VAL A 106 0.72 0.83 -2.01
N PHE A 107 0.07 0.23 -1.01
CA PHE A 107 0.75 -0.51 0.05
C PHE A 107 1.72 -1.56 -0.50
N ASN A 108 1.24 -2.44 -1.40
CA ASN A 108 2.08 -3.51 -1.94
C ASN A 108 3.26 -2.97 -2.73
N ASN A 109 3.08 -1.89 -3.49
CA ASN A 109 4.17 -1.28 -4.25
C ASN A 109 5.24 -0.70 -3.32
N ALA A 110 4.84 0.05 -2.29
CA ALA A 110 5.76 0.61 -1.30
C ALA A 110 6.55 -0.49 -0.58
N ILE A 111 5.86 -1.51 -0.04
CA ILE A 111 6.51 -2.63 0.64
C ILE A 111 7.45 -3.38 -0.32
N ASN A 112 7.02 -3.70 -1.54
CA ASN A 112 7.86 -4.40 -2.52
C ASN A 112 9.12 -3.60 -2.87
N LEU A 113 9.01 -2.26 -2.96
CA LEU A 113 10.16 -1.40 -3.21
C LEU A 113 11.15 -1.43 -2.04
N ILE A 114 10.66 -1.39 -0.79
CA ILE A 114 11.50 -1.52 0.40
C ILE A 114 12.27 -2.84 0.36
N TYR A 115 11.59 -3.97 0.16
CA TYR A 115 12.25 -5.28 0.04
C TYR A 115 13.31 -5.29 -1.07
N LYS A 116 13.00 -4.71 -2.23
CA LYS A 116 13.93 -4.65 -3.36
C LYS A 116 15.19 -3.87 -2.99
N ILE A 117 15.03 -2.70 -2.37
CA ILE A 117 16.17 -1.84 -2.00
C ILE A 117 16.99 -2.49 -0.89
N ILE A 118 16.37 -3.02 0.16
CA ILE A 118 17.11 -3.65 1.26
C ILE A 118 17.88 -4.90 0.81
N ASN A 119 17.31 -5.73 -0.07
CA ASN A 119 18.03 -6.88 -0.63
C ASN A 119 19.29 -6.50 -1.41
N GLU A 120 19.39 -5.24 -1.84
CA GLU A 120 20.48 -4.72 -2.65
C GLU A 120 21.17 -3.52 -1.99
N PHE A 121 21.01 -3.37 -0.67
CA PHE A 121 21.32 -2.12 0.04
C PHE A 121 22.78 -1.68 -0.12
N ASP A 122 23.71 -2.62 -0.02
CA ASP A 122 25.15 -2.38 -0.13
C ASP A 122 25.63 -2.10 -1.56
N LYS A 123 24.79 -2.28 -2.59
CA LYS A 123 25.20 -2.08 -3.99
C LYS A 123 25.61 -0.64 -4.30
N LEU A 124 25.10 0.32 -3.53
CA LEU A 124 25.39 1.75 -3.71
C LEU A 124 26.51 2.26 -2.81
N LYS A 125 27.22 1.37 -2.10
CA LYS A 125 28.31 1.78 -1.21
C LYS A 125 29.43 2.48 -1.98
N GLY A 126 29.67 3.74 -1.64
CA GLY A 126 30.63 4.60 -2.33
C GLY A 126 30.14 5.19 -3.66
N ASP A 127 28.89 4.94 -4.06
CA ASP A 127 28.25 5.53 -5.24
C ASP A 127 27.28 6.67 -4.85
N GLN A 128 27.84 7.88 -4.71
CA GLN A 128 27.06 9.06 -4.33
C GLN A 128 25.94 9.40 -5.33
N VAL A 129 26.15 9.15 -6.62
CA VAL A 129 25.16 9.49 -7.67
C VAL A 129 24.00 8.52 -7.56
N GLY A 130 24.27 7.21 -7.52
CA GLY A 130 23.23 6.20 -7.34
C GLY A 130 22.43 6.38 -6.05
N VAL A 131 23.08 6.77 -4.95
CA VAL A 131 22.39 7.13 -3.71
C VAL A 131 21.42 8.29 -3.91
N ASN A 132 21.85 9.37 -4.55
CA ASN A 132 20.99 10.54 -4.76
C ASN A 132 19.80 10.21 -5.67
N ASP A 133 20.02 9.42 -6.74
CA ASP A 133 18.95 8.97 -7.63
C ASP A 133 17.91 8.11 -6.89
N GLU A 134 18.36 7.19 -6.03
CA GLU A 134 17.46 6.36 -5.22
C GLU A 134 16.65 7.21 -4.24
N ARG A 135 17.26 8.20 -3.59
CA ARG A 135 16.56 9.13 -2.68
C ARG A 135 15.48 9.92 -3.41
N ASP A 136 15.77 10.43 -4.60
CA ASP A 136 14.80 11.18 -5.39
C ASP A 136 13.63 10.30 -5.84
N GLN A 137 13.92 9.05 -6.23
CA GLN A 137 12.90 8.04 -6.52
C GLN A 137 12.03 7.77 -5.28
N LEU A 138 12.63 7.49 -4.12
CA LEU A 138 11.90 7.22 -2.88
C LEU A 138 10.99 8.39 -2.47
N ARG A 139 11.48 9.62 -2.60
CA ARG A 139 10.68 10.83 -2.35
C ARG A 139 9.54 10.99 -3.35
N TYR A 140 9.72 10.56 -4.60
CA TYR A 140 8.65 10.52 -5.57
C TYR A 140 7.57 9.50 -5.15
N GLU A 141 7.96 8.30 -4.72
CA GLU A 141 7.04 7.27 -4.26
C GLU A 141 6.25 7.70 -3.02
N ILE A 142 6.90 8.35 -2.05
CA ILE A 142 6.23 8.94 -0.87
C ILE A 142 5.13 9.93 -1.29
N ARG A 143 5.45 10.85 -2.22
CA ARG A 143 4.46 11.82 -2.74
C ARG A 143 3.35 11.13 -3.54
N TYR A 144 3.67 10.08 -4.27
CA TYR A 144 2.68 9.29 -4.99
C TYR A 144 1.69 8.62 -4.03
N CYS A 145 2.18 8.04 -2.92
CA CYS A 145 1.33 7.52 -1.85
C CYS A 145 0.35 8.60 -1.35
N ASP A 146 0.84 9.78 -0.99
CA ASP A 146 0.01 10.90 -0.50
C ASP A 146 -1.08 11.32 -1.49
N ALA A 147 -0.74 11.41 -2.78
CA ALA A 147 -1.69 11.77 -3.82
C ALA A 147 -2.81 10.71 -3.93
N VAL A 148 -2.46 9.42 -3.93
CA VAL A 148 -3.46 8.35 -4.02
C VAL A 148 -4.31 8.27 -2.75
N TYR A 149 -3.71 8.45 -1.58
CA TYR A 149 -4.43 8.45 -0.31
C TYR A 149 -5.46 9.57 -0.21
N THR A 150 -5.07 10.77 -0.60
CA THR A 150 -6.00 11.92 -0.68
C THR A 150 -7.18 11.59 -1.58
N GLU A 151 -6.91 11.07 -2.78
CA GLU A 151 -7.94 10.73 -3.76
C GLU A 151 -8.86 9.59 -3.27
N VAL A 152 -8.29 8.53 -2.70
CA VAL A 152 -9.07 7.39 -2.21
C VAL A 152 -9.91 7.78 -1.00
N HIS A 153 -9.34 8.54 -0.07
CA HIS A 153 -10.06 9.06 1.09
C HIS A 153 -11.25 9.93 0.64
N GLU A 154 -11.04 10.87 -0.28
CA GLU A 154 -12.11 11.70 -0.84
C GLU A 154 -13.23 10.84 -1.45
N ARG A 155 -12.89 9.79 -2.20
CA ARG A 155 -13.86 8.89 -2.82
C ARG A 155 -14.61 8.02 -1.82
N PHE A 156 -14.00 7.65 -0.70
CA PHE A 156 -14.71 7.03 0.42
C PHE A 156 -15.75 7.98 1.01
N LEU A 157 -15.36 9.23 1.28
CA LEU A 157 -16.26 10.27 1.77
C LEU A 157 -17.43 10.50 0.81
N LYS A 158 -17.16 10.65 -0.48
CA LYS A 158 -18.20 10.81 -1.50
C LYS A 158 -19.12 9.59 -1.57
N SER A 159 -18.58 8.37 -1.50
CA SER A 159 -19.40 7.15 -1.45
C SER A 159 -20.30 7.11 -0.23
N TYR A 160 -19.81 7.54 0.93
CA TYR A 160 -20.57 7.59 2.16
C TYR A 160 -21.66 8.67 2.14
N LEU A 161 -21.38 9.80 1.51
CA LEU A 161 -22.31 10.93 1.35
C LEU A 161 -23.22 10.83 0.11
N GLU A 162 -23.18 9.70 -0.60
CA GLU A 162 -23.96 9.46 -1.84
C GLU A 162 -23.67 10.49 -2.96
N MET A 163 -22.42 10.97 -3.02
CA MET A 163 -21.92 11.90 -4.03
C MET A 163 -21.18 11.18 -5.19
N GLU A 164 -21.17 11.79 -6.36
CA GLU A 164 -20.54 11.26 -7.57
C GLU A 164 -19.00 11.35 -7.55
N TRP A 165 -18.33 10.31 -8.05
CA TRP A 165 -16.88 10.25 -8.31
C TRP A 165 -16.50 9.13 -9.28
#